data_AF-A0A1T5F3A1-F1
#
_entry.id   AF-A0A1T5F3A1-F1
#
_cell.length_a   1.000
_cell.length_b   1.000
_cell.length_c   1.000
_cell.angle_alpha   90.00
_cell.angle_beta   90.00
_cell.angle_gamma   90.00
#
_symmetry.space_group_name_H-M   'P 1'
#
loop_
_entity.id
_entity.type
_entity.pdbx_description
1 polymer ?
#
loop_
_entity_poly.entity_id
_entity_poly.type
_entity_poly.pdbx_seq_one_letter_code
_entity_poly.pdbx_strand_id
1 'polypeptide(L)'
;MLYILKIWFSTAILGAIFFCIFAILNAENFKFSVIIDSIPLFLFAFIFGIAFSSIPMAIIAYAYYLFYKKLSEKKSKIILSIVSPFCIVFSFLILNQDFSNTFNWTLTLLMLLYSASMLAMIWIFKIDKEVV
;
A
#
# COMPACT_ATOMS: atom_id res chain seq x y z
N MET A 1 10.10 1.35 14.62
CA MET A 1 9.62 2.39 13.68
C MET A 1 10.12 2.14 12.25
N LEU A 2 11.44 1.97 12.05
CA LEU A 2 12.08 1.79 10.73
C LEU A 2 11.51 0.65 9.88
N TYR A 3 11.21 -0.51 10.47
CA TYR A 3 10.61 -1.64 9.76
C TYR A 3 9.29 -1.29 9.06
N ILE A 4 8.43 -0.54 9.75
CA ILE A 4 7.11 -0.17 9.24
C ILE A 4 7.24 0.92 8.18
N LEU A 5 8.19 1.86 8.37
CA LEU A 5 8.52 2.87 7.36
C LEU A 5 9.03 2.22 6.06
N LYS A 6 9.87 1.19 6.16
CA LYS A 6 10.34 0.41 5.00
C LYS A 6 9.17 -0.22 4.25
N ILE A 7 8.26 -0.87 4.97
CA ILE A 7 7.05 -1.47 4.38
C ILE A 7 6.22 -0.41 3.68
N TRP A 8 5.84 0.64 4.41
CA TRP A 8 4.96 1.69 3.93
C TRP A 8 5.48 2.39 2.68
N PHE A 9 6.73 2.86 2.72
CA PHE A 9 7.33 3.57 1.59
C PHE A 9 7.44 2.65 0.36
N SER A 10 7.84 1.40 0.56
CA SER A 10 7.96 0.43 -0.53
C SER A 10 6.59 0.06 -1.13
N THR A 11 5.55 -0.05 -0.30
CA THR A 11 4.17 -0.25 -0.74
C THR A 11 3.66 0.95 -1.54
N ALA A 12 3.93 2.18 -1.12
CA ALA A 12 3.54 3.38 -1.88
C ALA A 12 4.23 3.44 -3.25
N ILE A 13 5.53 3.12 -3.31
CA ILE A 13 6.27 3.02 -4.58
C ILE A 13 5.63 1.95 -5.48
N LEU A 14 5.46 0.73 -4.97
CA LEU A 14 4.91 -0.37 -5.76
C LEU A 14 3.48 -0.09 -6.23
N GLY A 15 2.64 0.49 -5.37
CA GLY A 15 1.30 0.91 -5.72
C GLY A 15 1.28 1.93 -6.86
N ALA A 16 2.18 2.92 -6.83
CA ALA A 16 2.34 3.89 -7.91
C ALA A 16 2.82 3.24 -9.22
N ILE A 17 3.77 2.31 -9.14
CA ILE A 17 4.26 1.53 -10.30
C ILE A 17 3.11 0.73 -10.91
N PHE A 18 2.35 -0.01 -10.10
CA PHE A 18 1.23 -0.82 -10.58
C PHE A 18 0.13 0.04 -11.20
N PHE A 19 -0.17 1.20 -10.61
CA PHE A 19 -1.13 2.14 -11.20
C PHE A 19 -0.67 2.63 -12.58
N CYS A 20 0.62 2.94 -12.74
CA CYS A 20 1.15 3.37 -14.03
C CYS A 20 1.15 2.25 -15.06
N ILE A 21 1.54 1.03 -14.67
CA ILE A 21 1.44 -0.14 -15.55
C ILE A 21 -0.02 -0.33 -15.98
N PHE A 22 -0.97 -0.25 -15.06
CA PHE A 22 -2.40 -0.37 -15.38
C PHE A 22 -2.88 0.74 -16.32
N ALA A 23 -2.51 2.00 -16.07
CA ALA A 23 -2.86 3.13 -16.94
C ALA A 23 -2.29 2.98 -18.35
N ILE A 24 -1.03 2.53 -18.46
CA ILE A 24 -0.35 2.28 -19.73
C ILE A 24 -1.01 1.11 -20.49
N LEU A 25 -1.36 0.01 -19.80
CA LEU A 25 -2.00 -1.16 -20.42
C LEU A 25 -3.42 -0.87 -20.93
N ASN A 26 -4.11 0.11 -20.34
CA ASN A 26 -5.42 0.56 -20.80
C ASN A 26 -5.35 1.69 -21.84
N ALA A 27 -4.17 2.13 -22.25
CA ALA A 27 -4.04 3.10 -23.33
C ALA A 27 -4.29 2.42 -24.68
N GLU A 28 -5.28 2.90 -25.43
CA GLU A 28 -5.71 2.33 -26.72
C GLU A 28 -4.59 2.28 -27.79
N ASN A 29 -3.51 3.06 -27.62
CA ASN A 29 -2.35 3.07 -28.50
C ASN A 29 -1.04 3.15 -27.69
N PHE A 30 -0.39 2.02 -27.47
CA PHE A 30 0.90 1.98 -26.76
C PHE A 30 2.00 2.65 -27.60
N LYS A 31 2.35 3.90 -27.26
CA LYS A 31 3.48 4.64 -27.84
C LYS A 31 4.43 5.07 -26.73
N PHE A 32 5.73 5.20 -27.03
CA PHE A 32 6.73 5.64 -26.05
C PHE A 32 6.41 7.02 -25.44
N SER A 33 5.74 7.90 -26.18
CA SER A 33 5.24 9.19 -25.67
C SER A 33 4.27 9.03 -24.50
N VAL A 34 3.43 7.97 -24.51
CA VAL A 34 2.47 7.67 -23.42
C VAL A 34 3.20 7.38 -22.11
N ILE A 35 4.41 6.81 -22.17
CA ILE A 35 5.22 6.54 -20.97
C ILE A 35 5.73 7.86 -20.38
N ILE A 36 6.24 8.77 -21.21
CA ILE A 36 6.73 10.10 -20.77
C ILE A 36 5.56 10.91 -20.19
N ASP A 37 4.41 10.90 -20.86
CA ASP A 37 3.19 11.60 -20.44
C ASP A 37 2.58 11.00 -19.15
N SER A 38 2.95 9.77 -18.80
CA SER A 38 2.53 9.10 -17.56
C SER A 38 3.39 9.44 -16.33
N ILE A 39 4.53 10.14 -16.48
CA ILE A 39 5.40 10.51 -15.34
C ILE A 39 4.70 11.44 -14.34
N PRO A 40 3.97 12.49 -14.76
CA PRO A 40 3.16 13.29 -13.83
C PRO A 40 2.08 12.45 -13.15
N LEU A 41 1.51 11.48 -13.85
CA LEU A 41 0.52 10.55 -13.31
C LEU A 41 1.14 9.64 -12.25
N PHE A 42 2.37 9.16 -12.46
CA PHE A 42 3.15 8.42 -11.48
C PHE A 42 3.42 9.24 -10.23
N LEU A 43 3.92 10.47 -10.39
CA LEU A 43 4.20 11.38 -9.27
C LEU A 43 2.93 11.70 -8.49
N PHE A 44 1.82 11.97 -9.18
CA PHE A 44 0.52 12.16 -8.54
C PHE A 44 0.08 10.90 -7.79
N ALA A 45 0.11 9.73 -8.42
CA ALA A 45 -0.28 8.46 -7.81
C ALA A 45 0.64 8.06 -6.64
N PHE A 46 1.90 8.44 -6.69
CA PHE A 46 2.87 8.21 -5.61
C PHE A 46 2.60 9.12 -4.41
N ILE A 47 2.43 10.43 -4.64
CA ILE A 47 2.11 11.40 -3.58
C ILE A 47 0.74 11.08 -2.96
N PHE A 48 -0.25 10.81 -3.80
CA PHE A 48 -1.58 10.38 -3.39
C PHE A 48 -1.52 9.05 -2.65
N GLY A 49 -0.72 8.10 -3.15
CA GLY A 49 -0.46 6.80 -2.52
C GLY A 49 0.17 6.94 -1.13
N ILE A 50 1.17 7.81 -0.97
CA ILE A 50 1.76 8.18 0.32
C ILE A 50 0.70 8.75 1.26
N ALA A 51 -0.10 9.70 0.79
CA ALA A 51 -1.16 10.32 1.59
C ALA A 51 -2.23 9.29 2.02
N PHE A 52 -2.69 8.45 1.10
CA PHE A 52 -3.71 7.41 1.36
C PHE A 52 -3.17 6.30 2.27
N SER A 53 -1.92 5.89 2.10
CA SER A 53 -1.29 4.86 2.90
C SER A 53 -0.84 5.34 4.29
N SER A 54 -0.98 6.63 4.60
CA SER A 54 -0.66 7.20 5.92
C SER A 54 -1.60 6.72 7.04
N ILE A 55 -2.88 6.50 6.74
CA ILE A 55 -3.85 5.95 7.71
C ILE A 55 -3.56 4.47 8.00
N PRO A 56 -3.39 3.58 6.99
CA PRO A 56 -2.94 2.22 7.23
C PRO A 56 -1.61 2.16 8.00
N MET A 57 -0.68 3.05 7.66
CA MET A 57 0.61 3.16 8.34
C MET A 57 0.46 3.47 9.82
N ALA A 58 -0.38 4.44 10.20
CA ALA A 58 -0.61 4.79 11.61
C ALA A 58 -1.20 3.60 12.41
N ILE A 59 -2.16 2.89 11.83
CA ILE A 59 -2.80 1.73 12.47
C ILE A 59 -1.82 0.57 12.59
N ILE A 60 -1.06 0.27 11.54
CA ILE A 60 -0.02 -0.77 11.55
C ILE A 60 1.10 -0.40 12.53
N ALA A 61 1.48 0.86 12.62
CA ALA A 61 2.45 1.36 13.58
C ALA A 61 2.00 1.18 15.02
N TYR A 62 0.74 1.48 15.31
CA TYR A 62 0.14 1.25 16.61
C TYR A 62 0.07 -0.24 16.96
N ALA A 63 -0.41 -1.08 16.02
CA ALA A 63 -0.45 -2.53 16.21
C ALA A 63 0.95 -3.10 16.45
N TYR A 64 1.94 -2.72 15.65
CA TYR A 64 3.32 -3.13 15.84
C TYR A 64 3.85 -2.71 17.21
N TYR A 65 3.61 -1.46 17.64
CA TYR A 65 4.02 -0.97 18.95
C TYR A 65 3.49 -1.86 20.10
N LEU A 66 2.22 -2.25 20.05
CA LEU A 66 1.61 -3.11 21.07
C LEU A 66 2.23 -4.51 21.14
N PHE A 67 2.66 -5.05 19.99
CA PHE A 67 3.07 -6.46 19.88
C PHE A 67 4.59 -6.68 19.75
N TYR A 68 5.38 -5.64 19.46
CA TYR A 68 6.79 -5.74 19.10
C TYR A 68 7.67 -6.42 20.15
N LYS A 69 7.43 -6.15 21.45
CA LYS A 69 8.22 -6.75 22.54
C LYS A 69 7.75 -8.14 22.97
N LYS A 70 6.50 -8.52 22.68
CA LYS A 70 5.87 -9.71 23.27
C LYS A 70 5.86 -10.92 22.35
N LEU A 71 6.06 -10.74 21.04
CA LEU A 71 5.87 -11.79 20.04
C LEU A 71 7.15 -12.12 19.25
N SER A 72 7.22 -13.36 18.76
CA SER A 72 8.25 -13.77 17.80
C SER A 72 8.04 -13.08 16.46
N GLU A 73 9.13 -12.91 15.67
CA GLU A 73 9.06 -12.23 14.36
C GLU A 73 7.97 -12.83 13.46
N LYS A 74 7.93 -14.17 13.38
CA LYS A 74 6.93 -14.90 12.58
C LYS A 74 5.50 -14.55 13.01
N LYS A 75 5.21 -14.50 14.32
CA LYS A 75 3.88 -14.14 14.85
C LYS A 75 3.55 -12.68 14.55
N SER A 76 4.50 -11.76 14.69
CA SER A 76 4.31 -10.36 14.31
C SER A 76 4.00 -10.19 12.82
N LYS A 77 4.71 -10.90 11.94
CA LYS A 77 4.45 -10.88 10.48
C LYS A 77 3.06 -11.40 10.13
N ILE A 78 2.60 -12.47 10.77
CA ILE A 78 1.25 -13.02 10.58
C ILE A 78 0.20 -11.98 11.00
N ILE A 79 0.32 -11.40 12.19
CA ILE A 79 -0.63 -10.39 12.66
C ILE A 79 -0.65 -9.18 11.73
N LEU A 80 0.52 -8.68 11.34
CA LEU A 80 0.63 -7.58 10.39
C LEU A 80 -0.01 -7.93 9.05
N SER A 81 0.15 -9.16 8.57
CA SER A 81 -0.46 -9.63 7.32
C SER A 81 -1.98 -9.69 7.39
N ILE A 82 -2.56 -9.92 8.56
CA ILE A 82 -4.01 -9.90 8.74
C ILE A 82 -4.48 -8.44 8.83
N VAL A 83 -3.84 -7.63 9.67
CA VAL A 83 -4.26 -6.25 9.94
C VAL A 83 -4.12 -5.33 8.73
N SER A 84 -3.06 -5.49 7.93
CA SER A 84 -2.73 -4.53 6.87
C SER A 84 -3.74 -4.46 5.71
N PRO A 85 -4.27 -5.57 5.14
CA PRO A 85 -5.35 -5.51 4.16
C PRO A 85 -6.60 -4.82 4.70
N PHE A 86 -7.02 -5.13 5.94
CA PHE A 86 -8.18 -4.46 6.55
C PHE A 86 -7.96 -2.95 6.69
N CYS A 87 -6.75 -2.53 7.05
CA CYS A 87 -6.42 -1.11 7.15
C CYS A 87 -6.54 -0.40 5.79
N ILE A 88 -6.09 -1.06 4.70
CA ILE A 88 -6.22 -0.52 3.35
C ILE A 88 -7.69 -0.39 2.96
N VAL A 89 -8.50 -1.44 3.13
CA VAL A 89 -9.94 -1.41 2.85
C VAL A 89 -10.63 -0.28 3.62
N PHE A 90 -10.35 -0.17 4.92
CA PHE A 90 -10.91 0.86 5.77
C PHE A 90 -10.53 2.28 5.31
N SER A 91 -9.30 2.47 4.83
CA SER A 91 -8.83 3.77 4.34
C SER A 91 -9.52 4.15 3.03
N PHE A 92 -9.76 3.18 2.14
CA PHE A 92 -10.57 3.40 0.94
C PHE A 92 -12.02 3.76 1.28
N LEU A 93 -12.63 3.11 2.28
CA LEU A 93 -13.98 3.43 2.75
C LEU A 93 -14.09 4.84 3.34
N ILE A 94 -13.07 5.30 4.10
CA ILE A 94 -13.05 6.67 4.65
C ILE A 94 -12.91 7.70 3.54
N LEU A 95 -11.98 7.47 2.60
CA LEU A 95 -11.61 8.46 1.60
C LEU A 95 -12.56 8.48 0.40
N ASN A 96 -13.39 7.45 0.25
CA ASN A 96 -14.37 7.36 -0.82
C ASN A 96 -15.68 6.79 -0.28
N GLN A 97 -16.56 7.67 0.21
CA GLN A 97 -17.88 7.28 0.72
C GLN A 97 -18.78 6.67 -0.36
N ASP A 98 -18.50 6.93 -1.65
CA ASP A 98 -19.23 6.31 -2.76
C ASP A 98 -18.76 4.88 -3.06
N PHE A 99 -17.64 4.44 -2.46
CA PHE A 99 -17.18 3.06 -2.56
C PHE A 99 -18.18 2.08 -1.93
N SER A 100 -18.92 2.49 -0.88
CA SER A 100 -20.00 1.67 -0.33
C SER A 100 -21.27 1.69 -1.19
N ASN A 101 -21.44 2.72 -2.01
CA ASN A 101 -22.69 3.00 -2.71
C ASN A 101 -22.66 2.50 -4.16
N THR A 102 -21.47 2.35 -4.76
CA THR A 102 -21.28 1.90 -6.15
C THR A 102 -20.02 1.06 -6.28
N PHE A 103 -20.17 -0.15 -6.82
CA PHE A 103 -19.03 -1.02 -7.09
C PHE A 103 -18.20 -0.47 -8.25
N ASN A 104 -17.00 0.05 -7.95
CA ASN A 104 -16.07 0.58 -8.94
C ASN A 104 -14.90 -0.41 -9.14
N TRP A 105 -14.88 -1.08 -10.30
CA TRP A 105 -13.86 -2.08 -10.63
C TRP A 105 -12.43 -1.54 -10.50
N THR A 106 -12.16 -0.32 -10.96
CA THR A 106 -10.83 0.30 -10.93
C THR A 106 -10.35 0.53 -9.50
N LEU A 107 -11.24 1.04 -8.63
CA LEU A 107 -10.91 1.27 -7.22
C LEU A 107 -10.71 -0.06 -6.47
N THR A 108 -11.54 -1.06 -6.73
CA THR A 108 -11.40 -2.40 -6.12
C THR A 108 -10.08 -3.05 -6.53
N LEU A 109 -9.70 -2.95 -7.80
CA LEU A 109 -8.45 -3.52 -8.33
C LEU A 109 -7.23 -2.80 -7.73
N LEU A 110 -7.31 -1.47 -7.60
CA LEU A 110 -6.29 -0.67 -6.92
C LEU A 110 -6.13 -1.05 -5.45
N MET A 111 -7.24 -1.23 -4.73
CA MET A 111 -7.26 -1.66 -3.33
C MET A 111 -6.62 -3.03 -3.14
N LEU A 112 -6.90 -3.98 -4.05
CA LEU A 112 -6.30 -5.32 -4.05
C LEU A 112 -4.79 -5.28 -4.32
N LEU A 113 -4.35 -4.47 -5.29
CA LEU A 113 -2.92 -4.28 -5.61
C LEU A 113 -2.15 -3.65 -4.45
N TYR A 114 -2.73 -2.63 -3.79
CA TYR A 114 -2.15 -2.05 -2.58
C TYR A 114 -2.08 -3.06 -1.43
N SER A 115 -3.10 -3.90 -1.28
CA SER A 115 -3.11 -4.95 -0.24
C SER A 115 -2.05 -6.01 -0.49
N ALA A 116 -1.95 -6.50 -1.73
CA ALA A 116 -0.96 -7.49 -2.12
C ALA A 116 0.48 -6.96 -1.99
N SER A 117 0.73 -5.71 -2.39
CA SER A 117 2.06 -5.10 -2.27
C SER A 117 2.46 -4.89 -0.80
N MET A 118 1.55 -4.47 0.08
CA MET A 118 1.84 -4.37 1.52
C MET A 118 2.15 -5.74 2.14
N LEU A 119 1.37 -6.77 1.80
CA LEU A 119 1.65 -8.14 2.24
C LEU A 119 3.02 -8.61 1.79
N ALA A 120 3.37 -8.40 0.52
CA ALA A 120 4.69 -8.76 0.01
C ALA A 120 5.80 -8.06 0.81
N MET A 121 5.67 -6.76 1.08
CA MET A 121 6.69 -6.00 1.80
C MET A 121 6.84 -6.46 3.26
N ILE A 122 5.76 -6.84 3.94
CA ILE A 122 5.80 -7.41 5.30
C ILE A 122 6.68 -8.67 5.35
N TRP A 123 6.64 -9.49 4.30
CA TRP A 123 7.40 -10.72 4.25
C TRP A 123 8.84 -10.53 3.74
N ILE A 124 9.07 -9.58 2.85
CA ILE A 124 10.41 -9.25 2.31
C ILE A 124 11.29 -8.62 3.39
N PHE A 125 10.79 -7.65 4.16
CA PHE A 125 11.62 -6.97 5.16
C PHE A 125 11.78 -7.83 6.42
N LYS A 126 12.97 -7.78 7.03
CA LYS A 126 13.24 -8.39 8.34
C LYS A 126 12.88 -7.42 9.46
N ILE A 127 12.34 -7.95 10.56
CA ILE A 127 12.06 -7.14 11.75
C ILE A 127 13.36 -6.96 12.53
N ASP A 128 14.00 -5.80 12.37
CA ASP A 128 15.17 -5.43 13.15
C ASP A 128 14.73 -5.18 14.62
N LYS A 129 15.00 -6.16 15.49
CA LYS A 129 14.65 -6.09 16.93
C LYS A 129 15.68 -5.34 17.78
N GLU A 130 16.85 -5.05 17.20
CA GLU A 130 18.03 -4.57 17.93
C GLU A 130 18.24 -3.04 17.82
N VAL A 131 17.40 -2.33 17.04
CA VAL A 131 17.51 -0.88 16.83
C VAL A 131 16.28 -0.15 17.38
N VAL A 132 16.20 -0.06 18.71
CA VAL A 132 15.43 0.95 19.46
C VAL A 132 16.24 1.35 20.69
#